data_AF-A0A2R6CXR0-F1
#
_entry.id   AF-A0A2R6CXR0-F1
#
_cell.length_a   1.000
_cell.length_b   1.000
_cell.length_c   1.000
_cell.angle_alpha   90.00
_cell.angle_beta   90.00
_cell.angle_gamma   90.00
#
_symmetry.space_group_name_H-M   'P 1'
#
loop_
_entity.id
_entity.type
_entity.pdbx_description
1 polymer ?
#
loop_
_entity_poly.entity_id
_entity_poly.type
_entity_poly.pdbx_seq_one_letter_code
_entity_poly.pdbx_strand_id
1 'polypeptide(L)'
;MGQLGRQLLAPRRHRPARRRLRGLASLNEAGTAVVSSFDRVRQSDLGPLDDEVERVWRDIEWGATVEQALERFENRVQTASVTRVVTLITNAMRASNEIGPVLRIAAEQARADRRLRRQRRQEMLTYLVVIYISFVVFLIVIVSIDYVLIPNLPDAGAISTDTAQQAPGVVTGVGAEAVEPYRLVFFHATLVQSLLSGLVGGMMGGGSLKDGGKHATIMLTVTYAILIFLG
;
A
#
# COMPACT_ATOMS: atom_id res chain seq x y z
N MET A 1 63.73 -1.57 -7.59
CA MET A 1 62.85 -1.51 -6.40
C MET A 1 61.42 -1.40 -6.89
N GLY A 2 60.65 -2.46 -6.65
CA GLY A 2 59.48 -2.86 -7.41
C GLY A 2 58.19 -2.10 -7.10
N GLN A 3 57.34 -2.13 -8.12
CA GLN A 3 56.05 -1.49 -8.26
C GLN A 3 55.01 -1.93 -7.20
N LEU A 4 54.19 -0.94 -6.85
CA LEU A 4 52.72 -0.98 -6.82
C LEU A 4 52.05 -2.36 -6.82
N GLY A 5 51.12 -2.52 -5.87
CA GLY A 5 49.90 -3.27 -6.14
C GLY A 5 49.64 -4.41 -5.18
N ARG A 6 48.82 -4.13 -4.17
CA ARG A 6 47.83 -5.09 -3.64
C ARG A 6 46.80 -4.32 -2.81
N GLN A 7 45.89 -3.65 -3.52
CA GLN A 7 44.54 -3.45 -3.00
C GLN A 7 43.92 -4.84 -2.84
N LEU A 8 43.86 -5.31 -1.60
CA LEU A 8 43.17 -6.53 -1.23
C LEU A 8 41.66 -6.28 -1.34
N LEU A 9 41.06 -7.04 -2.24
CA LEU A 9 39.63 -7.17 -2.44
C LEU A 9 38.95 -7.64 -1.15
N ALA A 10 37.95 -6.88 -0.71
CA ALA A 10 36.91 -7.35 0.21
C ALA A 10 35.58 -7.55 -0.58
N PRO A 11 34.74 -8.49 -0.13
CA PRO A 11 33.97 -9.35 -1.03
C PRO A 11 32.66 -8.73 -1.53
N ARG A 12 32.36 -8.98 -2.81
CA ARG A 12 31.09 -8.67 -3.45
C ARG A 12 29.96 -9.46 -2.77
N ARG A 13 29.05 -8.73 -2.11
CA ARG A 13 27.83 -9.24 -1.49
C ARG A 13 26.99 -10.07 -2.48
N HIS A 14 26.79 -11.34 -2.16
CA HIS A 14 25.72 -12.17 -2.71
C HIS A 14 24.35 -11.54 -2.40
N ARG A 15 23.61 -11.18 -3.45
CA ARG A 15 22.16 -10.96 -3.43
C ARG A 15 21.50 -11.76 -4.58
N PRO A 16 20.24 -12.17 -4.42
CA PRO A 16 19.85 -13.58 -4.38
C PRO A 16 19.42 -14.19 -5.73
N ALA A 17 19.57 -15.52 -5.84
CA ALA A 17 19.22 -16.37 -6.99
C ALA A 17 17.76 -16.24 -7.51
N ARG A 18 16.84 -15.64 -6.75
CA ARG A 18 15.42 -15.49 -7.12
C ARG A 18 15.19 -14.63 -8.36
N ARG A 19 16.05 -13.64 -8.66
CA ARG A 19 15.92 -12.80 -9.86
C ARG A 19 16.31 -13.52 -11.15
N ARG A 20 17.18 -14.54 -11.07
CA ARG A 20 17.54 -15.40 -12.21
C ARG A 20 16.40 -16.36 -12.54
N LEU A 21 15.74 -16.95 -11.54
CA LEU A 21 14.64 -17.89 -11.75
C LEU A 21 13.40 -17.28 -12.43
N ARG A 22 13.04 -16.03 -12.12
CA ARG A 22 11.91 -15.36 -12.82
C ARG A 22 12.22 -14.97 -14.25
N GLY A 23 13.46 -14.57 -14.54
CA GLY A 23 13.89 -14.30 -15.92
C GLY A 23 13.93 -15.59 -16.73
N LEU A 24 14.47 -16.67 -16.13
CA LEU A 24 14.41 -18.01 -16.71
C LEU A 24 12.95 -18.48 -16.91
N ALA A 25 12.03 -18.17 -15.98
CA ALA A 25 10.62 -18.54 -16.14
C ALA A 25 9.94 -17.81 -17.31
N SER A 26 10.18 -16.51 -17.51
CA SER A 26 9.62 -15.77 -18.66
C SER A 26 10.28 -16.16 -19.99
N LEU A 27 11.60 -16.41 -19.98
CA LEU A 27 12.33 -16.98 -21.12
C LEU A 27 11.85 -18.41 -21.43
N ASN A 28 11.51 -19.18 -20.40
CA ASN A 28 10.98 -20.54 -20.53
C ASN A 28 9.54 -20.54 -21.02
N GLU A 29 8.67 -19.61 -20.56
CA GLU A 29 7.29 -19.46 -21.09
C GLU A 29 7.29 -19.05 -22.57
N ALA A 30 8.14 -18.08 -22.96
CA ALA A 30 8.28 -17.70 -24.37
C ALA A 30 8.92 -18.84 -25.20
N GLY A 31 9.94 -19.51 -24.65
CA GLY A 31 10.59 -20.66 -25.29
C GLY A 31 9.63 -21.85 -25.48
N THR A 32 8.87 -22.23 -24.45
CA THR A 32 7.88 -23.32 -24.52
C THR A 32 6.73 -23.00 -25.49
N ALA A 33 6.28 -21.75 -25.56
CA ALA A 33 5.27 -21.35 -26.55
C ALA A 33 5.79 -21.47 -27.99
N VAL A 34 7.03 -21.04 -28.26
CA VAL A 34 7.62 -21.15 -29.61
C VAL A 34 7.91 -22.61 -29.96
N VAL A 35 8.44 -23.41 -29.03
CA VAL A 35 8.71 -24.84 -29.20
C VAL A 35 7.42 -25.63 -29.47
N SER A 36 6.35 -25.38 -28.72
CA SER A 36 5.04 -26.03 -28.95
C SER A 36 4.35 -25.59 -30.24
N SER A 37 4.60 -24.36 -30.69
CA SER A 37 4.14 -23.88 -32.00
C SER A 37 4.90 -24.55 -33.14
N PHE A 38 6.21 -24.75 -32.97
CA PHE A 38 7.07 -25.40 -33.95
C PHE A 38 6.76 -26.90 -34.09
N ASP A 39 6.45 -27.57 -32.97
CA ASP A 39 6.00 -28.97 -32.97
C ASP A 39 4.70 -29.18 -33.78
N ARG A 40 3.76 -28.21 -33.71
CA ARG A 40 2.56 -28.24 -34.57
C ARG A 40 2.85 -28.03 -36.05
N VAL A 41 3.79 -27.16 -36.38
CA VAL A 41 4.18 -26.88 -37.78
C VAL A 41 4.96 -28.05 -38.38
N ARG A 42 5.77 -28.75 -37.58
CA ARG A 42 6.41 -30.01 -37.96
C ARG A 42 5.40 -31.09 -38.35
N GLN A 43 4.23 -31.13 -37.69
CA GLN A 43 3.20 -32.15 -37.95
C GLN A 43 2.34 -31.83 -39.19
N SER A 44 2.52 -30.66 -39.80
CA SER A 44 1.89 -30.33 -41.08
C SER A 44 2.77 -30.73 -42.25
N ASP A 45 2.15 -31.15 -43.36
CA ASP A 45 2.85 -31.57 -44.58
C ASP A 45 3.51 -30.36 -45.26
N LEU A 46 4.83 -30.24 -45.14
CA LEU A 46 5.64 -29.16 -45.74
C LEU A 46 6.36 -29.63 -47.01
N GLY A 47 6.08 -30.86 -47.47
CA GLY A 47 6.68 -31.48 -48.64
C GLY A 47 8.22 -31.54 -48.55
N PRO A 48 8.99 -30.97 -49.50
CA PRO A 48 10.45 -31.09 -49.52
C PRO A 48 11.19 -30.38 -48.37
N LEU A 49 10.48 -29.68 -47.48
CA LEU A 49 11.06 -28.98 -46.31
C LEU A 49 10.96 -29.79 -45.00
N ASP A 50 10.23 -30.91 -44.98
CA ASP A 50 10.02 -31.71 -43.77
C ASP A 50 11.33 -32.19 -43.14
N ASP A 51 12.26 -32.72 -43.96
CA ASP A 51 13.57 -33.20 -43.50
C ASP A 51 14.42 -32.13 -42.82
N GLU A 52 14.18 -30.88 -43.22
CA GLU A 52 14.96 -29.71 -42.84
C GLU A 52 14.39 -29.06 -41.58
N VAL A 53 13.06 -29.09 -41.41
CA VAL A 53 12.33 -28.73 -40.19
C VAL A 53 12.55 -29.74 -39.08
N GLU A 54 12.63 -31.04 -39.40
CA GLU A 54 12.97 -32.10 -38.45
C GLU A 54 14.40 -31.93 -37.89
N ARG A 55 15.33 -31.44 -38.72
CA ARG A 55 16.69 -31.08 -38.26
C ARG A 55 16.69 -29.88 -37.32
N VAL A 56 15.88 -28.87 -37.59
CA VAL A 56 15.72 -27.71 -36.68
C VAL A 56 15.21 -28.16 -35.32
N TRP A 57 14.20 -29.03 -35.32
CA TRP A 57 13.68 -29.61 -34.08
C TRP A 57 14.76 -30.35 -33.30
N ARG A 58 15.55 -31.18 -33.97
CA ARG A 58 16.66 -31.92 -33.34
C ARG A 58 17.74 -31.00 -32.78
N ASP A 59 18.07 -29.91 -33.48
CA ASP A 59 19.01 -28.88 -32.99
C ASP A 59 18.50 -28.25 -31.68
N ILE A 60 17.19 -27.96 -31.59
CA ILE A 60 16.55 -27.41 -30.38
C ILE A 60 16.53 -28.43 -29.25
N GLU A 61 16.18 -29.69 -29.54
CA GLU A 61 16.14 -30.79 -28.56
C GLU A 61 17.53 -31.09 -27.97
N TRP A 62 18.59 -30.85 -28.75
CA TRP A 62 19.98 -30.97 -28.33
C TRP A 62 20.52 -29.72 -27.60
N GLY A 63 19.65 -28.74 -27.33
CA GLY A 63 19.93 -27.59 -26.47
C GLY A 63 20.35 -26.31 -27.20
N ALA A 64 20.23 -26.24 -28.53
CA ALA A 64 20.39 -24.97 -29.24
C ALA A 64 19.22 -24.02 -28.96
N THR A 65 19.47 -22.70 -28.96
CA THR A 65 18.35 -21.74 -28.88
C THR A 65 17.57 -21.73 -30.18
N VAL A 66 16.29 -21.34 -30.11
CA VAL A 66 15.44 -21.27 -31.32
C VAL A 66 16.03 -20.28 -32.34
N GLU A 67 16.61 -19.15 -31.91
CA GLU A 67 17.33 -18.25 -32.83
C GLU A 67 18.48 -18.98 -33.56
N GLN A 68 19.29 -19.75 -32.83
CA GLN A 68 20.46 -20.44 -33.39
C GLN A 68 20.06 -21.56 -34.35
N ALA A 69 18.99 -22.30 -34.04
CA ALA A 69 18.49 -23.37 -34.89
C ALA A 69 17.90 -22.82 -36.20
N LEU A 70 17.20 -21.67 -36.14
CA LEU A 70 16.68 -20.98 -37.31
C LEU A 70 17.79 -20.35 -38.18
N GLU A 71 18.83 -19.76 -37.59
CA GLU A 71 20.00 -19.26 -38.34
C GLU A 71 20.75 -20.41 -39.05
N ARG A 72 20.89 -21.58 -38.42
CA ARG A 72 21.49 -22.76 -39.09
C ARG A 72 20.62 -23.29 -40.22
N PHE A 73 19.30 -23.26 -40.05
CA PHE A 73 18.35 -23.64 -41.08
C PHE A 73 18.43 -22.71 -42.29
N GLU A 74 18.46 -21.41 -42.07
CA GLU A 74 18.67 -20.41 -43.11
C GLU A 74 19.95 -20.68 -43.91
N ASN A 75 21.07 -20.91 -43.20
CA ASN A 75 22.37 -21.17 -43.82
C ASN A 75 22.41 -22.47 -44.66
N ARG A 76 21.50 -23.43 -44.42
CA ARG A 76 21.38 -24.67 -45.19
C ARG A 76 20.49 -24.52 -46.42
N VAL A 77 19.34 -23.85 -46.28
CA VAL A 77 18.33 -23.77 -47.35
C VAL A 77 18.64 -22.63 -48.34
N GLN A 78 19.33 -21.57 -47.91
CA GLN A 78 19.90 -20.49 -48.74
C GLN A 78 18.96 -19.89 -49.80
N THR A 79 17.66 -19.83 -49.52
CA THR A 79 16.67 -19.13 -50.38
C THR A 79 16.25 -17.82 -49.75
N ALA A 80 16.07 -16.79 -50.59
CA ALA A 80 15.70 -15.44 -50.15
C ALA A 80 14.42 -15.42 -49.31
N SER A 81 13.45 -16.28 -49.61
CA SER A 81 12.20 -16.41 -48.85
C SER A 81 12.44 -16.90 -47.42
N VAL A 82 13.30 -17.90 -47.23
CA VAL A 82 13.60 -18.48 -45.92
C VAL A 82 14.37 -17.50 -45.04
N THR A 83 15.42 -16.87 -45.59
CA THR A 83 16.18 -15.81 -44.92
C THR A 83 15.27 -14.71 -44.38
N ARG A 84 14.31 -14.27 -45.21
CA ARG A 84 13.39 -13.19 -44.81
C ARG A 84 12.47 -13.61 -43.65
N VAL A 85 11.94 -14.83 -43.68
CA VAL A 85 11.08 -15.36 -42.62
C VAL A 85 11.86 -15.57 -41.32
N VAL A 86 13.03 -16.21 -41.39
CA VAL A 86 13.91 -16.42 -40.23
C VAL A 86 14.30 -15.10 -39.58
N THR A 87 14.71 -14.12 -40.39
CA THR A 87 15.06 -12.77 -39.89
C THR A 87 13.89 -12.11 -39.17
N LEU A 88 12.66 -12.20 -39.72
CA LEU A 88 11.47 -11.62 -39.08
C LEU A 88 11.16 -12.28 -37.74
N ILE A 89 11.19 -13.62 -37.68
CA ILE A 89 10.92 -14.38 -36.44
C ILE A 89 11.99 -14.07 -35.38
N THR A 90 13.27 -14.10 -35.76
CA THR A 90 14.39 -13.80 -34.86
C THR A 90 14.30 -12.38 -34.32
N ASN A 91 13.97 -11.39 -35.15
CA ASN A 91 13.78 -10.01 -34.70
C ASN A 91 12.59 -9.87 -33.74
N ALA A 92 11.49 -10.58 -33.99
CA ALA A 92 10.32 -10.58 -33.10
C ALA A 92 10.64 -11.20 -31.73
N MET A 93 11.38 -12.31 -31.70
CA MET A 93 11.81 -12.96 -30.45
C MET A 93 12.77 -12.07 -29.65
N ARG A 94 13.75 -11.42 -30.32
CA ARG A 94 14.66 -10.46 -29.68
C ARG A 94 13.89 -9.29 -29.06
N ALA A 95 12.96 -8.69 -29.80
CA ALA A 95 12.12 -7.61 -29.29
C ALA A 95 11.30 -8.03 -28.05
N SER A 96 10.72 -9.24 -28.07
CA SER A 96 9.99 -9.80 -26.93
C SER A 96 10.89 -9.98 -25.71
N ASN A 97 12.10 -10.48 -25.91
CA ASN A 97 13.06 -10.71 -24.84
C ASN A 97 13.59 -9.39 -24.25
N GLU A 98 13.70 -8.32 -25.05
CA GLU A 98 14.04 -6.97 -24.57
C GLU A 98 12.91 -6.32 -23.75
N ILE A 99 11.65 -6.63 -24.07
CA ILE A 99 10.47 -6.13 -23.31
C ILE A 99 10.32 -6.84 -21.96
N GLY A 100 10.74 -8.11 -21.84
CA GLY A 100 10.64 -8.89 -20.60
C GLY A 100 11.22 -8.21 -19.34
N PRO A 101 12.47 -7.71 -19.37
CA PRO A 101 13.06 -6.93 -18.29
C PRO A 101 12.24 -5.69 -17.90
N VAL A 102 11.67 -4.97 -18.86
CA VAL A 102 10.85 -3.77 -18.63
C VAL A 102 9.54 -4.14 -17.93
N LEU A 103 8.83 -5.16 -18.42
CA LEU A 103 7.61 -5.69 -17.78
C LEU A 103 7.87 -6.15 -16.34
N ARG A 104 9.02 -6.78 -16.08
CA ARG A 104 9.40 -7.18 -14.72
C ARG A 104 9.59 -5.98 -13.82
N ILE A 105 10.27 -4.93 -14.28
CA ILE A 105 10.45 -3.68 -13.51
C ILE A 105 9.08 -3.05 -13.23
N ALA A 106 8.22 -2.95 -14.25
CA ALA A 106 6.86 -2.44 -14.09
C ALA A 106 6.03 -3.27 -13.09
N ALA A 107 6.15 -4.59 -13.12
CA ALA A 107 5.46 -5.48 -12.17
C ALA A 107 6.01 -5.34 -10.73
N GLU A 108 7.32 -5.18 -10.56
CA GLU A 108 7.92 -4.90 -9.26
C GLU A 108 7.48 -3.53 -8.73
N GLN A 109 7.45 -2.51 -9.60
CA GLN A 109 6.94 -1.18 -9.27
C GLN A 109 5.46 -1.22 -8.87
N ALA A 110 4.61 -1.92 -9.61
CA ALA A 110 3.19 -2.08 -9.28
C ALA A 110 2.99 -2.79 -7.92
N ARG A 111 3.82 -3.79 -7.61
CA ARG A 111 3.80 -4.47 -6.29
C ARG A 111 4.27 -3.55 -5.18
N ALA A 112 5.33 -2.77 -5.40
CA ALA A 112 5.85 -1.81 -4.46
C ALA A 112 4.83 -0.70 -4.16
N ASP A 113 4.20 -0.16 -5.20
CA ASP A 113 3.16 0.86 -5.07
C ASP A 113 1.93 0.33 -4.29
N ARG A 114 1.46 -0.89 -4.60
CA ARG A 114 0.41 -1.55 -3.80
C ARG A 114 0.82 -1.72 -2.33
N ARG A 115 2.07 -2.07 -2.05
CA ARG A 115 2.58 -2.21 -0.67
C ARG A 115 2.60 -0.87 0.05
N LEU A 116 3.10 0.19 -0.59
CA LEU A 116 3.13 1.54 -0.02
C LEU A 116 1.71 2.06 0.26
N ARG A 117 0.77 1.87 -0.67
CA ARG A 117 -0.64 2.23 -0.46
C ARG A 117 -1.26 1.52 0.75
N ARG A 118 -0.94 0.23 0.94
CA ARG A 118 -1.39 -0.53 2.12
C ARG A 118 -0.77 0.00 3.42
N GLN A 119 0.52 0.28 3.42
CA GLN A 119 1.21 0.86 4.58
C GLN A 119 0.64 2.22 4.97
N ARG A 120 0.46 3.12 3.98
CA ARG A 120 -0.19 4.42 4.20
C ARG A 120 -1.58 4.25 4.80
N ARG A 121 -2.40 3.33 4.27
CA ARG A 121 -3.74 3.09 4.82
C ARG A 121 -3.70 2.61 6.27
N GLN A 122 -2.73 1.78 6.64
CA GLN A 122 -2.55 1.34 8.04
C GLN A 122 -2.14 2.49 8.95
N GLU A 123 -1.20 3.34 8.53
CA GLU A 123 -0.80 4.53 9.30
C GLU A 123 -1.97 5.50 9.49
N MET A 124 -2.74 5.76 8.43
CA MET A 124 -3.94 6.62 8.51
C MET A 124 -5.01 6.03 9.45
N LEU A 125 -5.18 4.71 9.50
CA LEU A 125 -6.09 4.06 10.45
C LEU A 125 -5.66 4.31 11.90
N THR A 126 -4.35 4.24 12.19
CA THR A 126 -3.84 4.55 13.54
C THR A 126 -4.19 5.97 13.95
N TYR A 127 -4.03 6.95 13.06
CA TYR A 127 -4.43 8.34 13.34
C TYR A 127 -5.93 8.50 13.56
N LEU A 128 -6.76 7.82 12.77
CA LEU A 128 -8.21 7.82 12.97
C LEU A 128 -8.59 7.29 14.37
N VAL A 129 -7.96 6.20 14.83
CA VAL A 129 -8.18 5.66 16.18
C VAL A 129 -7.84 6.70 17.25
N VAL A 130 -6.71 7.40 17.12
CA VAL A 130 -6.31 8.46 18.05
C VAL A 130 -7.38 9.57 18.13
N ILE A 131 -7.90 10.02 16.98
CA ILE A 131 -8.94 11.05 16.91
C ILE A 131 -10.22 10.59 17.66
N TYR A 132 -10.63 9.34 17.45
CA TYR A 132 -11.80 8.76 18.12
C TYR A 132 -11.61 8.65 19.64
N ILE A 133 -10.42 8.22 20.09
CA ILE A 133 -10.11 8.14 21.52
C ILE A 133 -10.14 9.53 22.14
N SER A 134 -9.52 10.53 21.53
CA SER A 134 -9.54 11.91 22.03
C SER A 134 -10.96 12.47 22.16
N PHE A 135 -11.83 12.18 21.19
CA PHE A 135 -13.24 12.56 21.27
C PHE A 135 -13.95 11.91 22.46
N VAL A 136 -13.78 10.60 22.65
CA VAL A 136 -14.41 9.87 23.75
C VAL A 136 -13.89 10.34 25.11
N VAL A 137 -12.58 10.58 25.24
CA VAL A 137 -11.99 11.10 26.48
C VAL A 137 -12.57 12.46 26.82
N PHE A 138 -12.69 13.37 25.85
CA PHE A 138 -13.29 14.68 26.07
C PHE A 138 -14.74 14.59 26.58
N LEU A 139 -15.51 13.67 26.01
CA LEU A 139 -16.89 13.40 26.39
C LEU A 139 -16.98 12.84 27.83
N ILE A 140 -16.10 11.90 28.18
CA ILE A 140 -15.98 11.36 29.54
C ILE A 140 -15.66 12.48 30.54
N VAL A 141 -14.76 13.40 30.20
CA VAL A 141 -14.41 14.53 31.07
C VAL A 141 -15.64 15.39 31.36
N ILE A 142 -16.46 15.69 30.36
CA ILE A 142 -17.67 16.51 30.53
C ILE A 142 -18.70 15.80 31.41
N VAL A 143 -18.96 14.51 31.14
CA VAL A 143 -19.86 13.69 31.96
C VAL A 143 -19.35 13.60 33.40
N SER A 144 -18.03 13.46 33.60
CA SER A 144 -17.42 13.42 34.92
C SER A 144 -17.53 14.75 35.65
N ILE A 145 -17.40 15.89 34.95
CA ILE A 145 -17.61 17.20 35.56
C ILE A 145 -19.07 17.33 36.04
N ASP A 146 -20.02 16.89 35.22
CA ASP A 146 -21.45 17.05 35.51
C ASP A 146 -21.96 16.14 36.64
N TYR A 147 -21.60 14.86 36.63
CA TYR A 147 -22.12 13.90 37.62
C TYR A 147 -21.23 13.72 38.85
N VAL A 148 -19.93 14.01 38.74
CA VAL A 148 -18.99 13.80 39.86
C VAL A 148 -18.55 15.13 40.43
N LEU A 149 -18.08 16.08 39.62
CA LEU A 149 -17.48 17.29 40.17
C LEU A 149 -18.54 18.25 40.74
N ILE A 150 -19.60 18.55 39.97
CA ILE A 150 -20.63 19.54 40.35
C ILE A 150 -21.41 19.15 41.63
N PRO A 151 -21.92 17.92 41.80
CA PRO A 151 -22.69 17.54 42.99
C PRO A 151 -21.84 17.45 44.26
N ASN A 152 -20.52 17.32 44.13
CA ASN A 152 -19.57 17.30 45.25
C ASN A 152 -19.05 18.70 45.59
N LEU A 153 -19.45 19.75 44.88
CA LEU A 153 -19.16 21.12 45.29
C LEU A 153 -20.04 21.46 46.50
N PRO A 154 -19.46 21.83 47.65
CA PRO A 154 -20.26 22.25 48.78
C PRO A 154 -21.01 23.53 48.42
N ASP A 155 -22.28 23.62 48.82
CA ASP A 155 -23.10 24.82 48.62
C ASP A 155 -22.34 26.04 49.14
N ALA A 156 -22.13 27.04 48.28
CA ALA A 156 -21.38 28.25 48.62
C ALA A 156 -21.97 29.01 49.84
N GLY A 157 -23.22 28.72 50.22
CA GLY A 157 -23.88 29.24 51.43
C GLY A 157 -23.65 28.41 52.71
N ALA A 158 -23.12 27.19 52.62
CA ALA A 158 -22.85 26.30 53.76
C ALA A 158 -21.42 26.39 54.30
N ILE A 159 -20.50 27.00 53.53
CA ILE A 159 -19.10 27.17 53.93
C ILE A 159 -18.93 28.53 54.59
N SER A 160 -18.81 28.55 55.92
CA SER A 160 -18.38 29.76 56.64
C SER A 160 -16.99 30.16 56.12
N THR A 161 -16.73 31.46 55.95
CA THR A 161 -15.42 31.98 55.51
C THR A 161 -14.25 31.49 56.37
N ASP A 162 -14.49 31.11 57.62
CA ASP A 162 -13.51 30.48 58.52
C ASP A 162 -13.14 29.04 58.13
N THR A 163 -14.10 28.23 57.65
CA THR A 163 -13.86 26.84 57.22
C THR A 163 -13.10 26.76 55.89
N ALA A 164 -13.25 27.76 55.02
CA ALA A 164 -12.59 27.82 53.71
C ALA A 164 -11.08 28.07 53.80
N GLN A 165 -10.61 28.76 54.85
CA GLN A 165 -9.19 29.05 55.04
C GLN A 165 -8.38 27.88 55.63
N GLN A 166 -9.04 26.87 56.20
CA GLN A 166 -8.38 25.76 56.91
C GLN A 166 -8.27 24.45 56.11
N ALA A 167 -8.94 24.33 54.97
CA ALA A 167 -8.94 23.12 54.15
C ALA A 167 -8.28 23.35 52.76
N PRO A 168 -7.04 22.87 52.54
CA PRO A 168 -6.40 22.94 51.23
C PRO A 168 -7.21 22.10 50.23
N GLY A 169 -7.76 22.73 49.19
CA GLY A 169 -8.55 22.06 48.15
C GLY A 169 -10.03 22.45 48.10
N VAL A 170 -10.52 23.28 49.04
CA VAL A 170 -11.87 23.85 48.95
C VAL A 170 -11.89 24.95 47.89
N VAL A 171 -12.61 24.70 46.79
CA VAL A 171 -12.84 25.69 45.72
C VAL A 171 -13.98 26.61 46.15
N THR A 172 -13.64 27.78 46.69
CA THR A 172 -14.61 28.84 46.98
C THR A 172 -14.80 29.72 45.74
N GLY A 173 -15.96 29.63 45.08
CA GLY A 173 -16.29 30.50 43.94
C GLY A 173 -17.13 29.84 42.84
N VAL A 174 -17.31 28.52 42.87
CA VAL A 174 -18.25 27.81 41.99
C VAL A 174 -19.54 27.60 42.77
N GLY A 175 -20.38 28.63 42.83
CA GLY A 175 -21.77 28.48 43.30
C GLY A 175 -22.60 27.75 42.24
N ALA A 176 -23.74 27.18 42.63
CA ALA A 176 -24.68 26.53 41.71
C ALA A 176 -25.05 27.42 40.51
N GLU A 177 -25.03 28.74 40.69
CA GLU A 177 -25.32 29.76 39.66
C GLU A 177 -24.24 29.84 38.56
N ALA A 178 -23.03 29.35 38.84
CA ALA A 178 -21.95 29.25 37.89
C ALA A 178 -22.01 27.95 37.06
N VAL A 179 -22.99 27.06 37.25
CA VAL A 179 -23.01 25.78 36.50
C VAL A 179 -23.56 25.95 35.08
N GLU A 180 -24.63 26.74 34.92
CA GLU A 180 -25.32 26.97 33.64
C GLU A 180 -24.39 27.52 32.53
N PRO A 181 -23.57 28.56 32.77
CA PRO A 181 -22.71 29.13 31.73
C PRO A 181 -21.60 28.17 31.30
N TYR A 182 -21.09 27.36 32.21
CA TYR A 182 -20.03 26.40 31.91
C TYR A 182 -20.58 25.21 31.10
N ARG A 183 -21.77 24.71 31.43
CA ARG A 183 -22.49 23.72 30.61
C ARG A 183 -22.67 24.21 29.16
N LEU A 184 -23.04 25.48 28.97
CA LEU A 184 -23.18 26.08 27.65
C LEU A 184 -21.85 26.15 26.88
N VAL A 185 -20.75 26.51 27.54
CA VAL A 185 -19.42 26.54 26.89
C VAL A 185 -18.98 25.13 26.50
N PHE A 186 -19.16 24.13 27.37
CA PHE A 186 -18.86 22.73 27.05
C PHE A 186 -19.75 22.19 25.92
N PHE A 187 -21.01 22.62 25.82
CA PHE A 187 -21.90 22.30 24.71
C PHE A 187 -21.34 22.82 23.37
N HIS A 188 -20.94 24.08 23.30
CA HIS A 188 -20.36 24.63 22.07
C HIS A 188 -19.01 23.96 21.75
N ALA A 189 -18.18 23.70 22.75
CA ALA A 189 -16.89 23.05 22.57
C ALA A 189 -17.03 21.61 22.05
N THR A 190 -17.98 20.81 22.57
CA THR A 190 -18.25 19.45 22.08
C THR A 190 -18.82 19.42 20.68
N LEU A 191 -19.74 20.33 20.34
CA LEU A 191 -20.26 20.45 18.98
C LEU A 191 -19.14 20.75 17.99
N VAL A 192 -18.33 21.77 18.28
CA VAL A 192 -17.19 22.15 17.43
C VAL A 192 -16.19 21.00 17.34
N GLN A 193 -15.83 20.38 18.46
CA GLN A 193 -14.89 19.25 18.47
C GLN A 193 -15.42 18.07 17.66
N SER A 194 -16.66 17.64 17.87
CA SER A 194 -17.23 16.48 17.18
C SER A 194 -17.33 16.69 15.66
N LEU A 195 -17.70 17.90 15.24
CA LEU A 195 -17.73 18.28 13.83
C LEU A 195 -16.33 18.27 13.21
N LEU A 196 -15.37 18.96 13.84
CA LEU A 196 -14.01 19.08 13.31
C LEU A 196 -13.27 17.75 13.33
N SER A 197 -13.30 17.02 14.46
CA SER A 197 -12.68 15.71 14.59
C SER A 197 -13.29 14.69 13.64
N GLY A 198 -14.61 14.73 13.43
CA GLY A 198 -15.28 13.84 12.46
C GLY A 198 -14.89 14.15 11.01
N LEU A 199 -14.84 15.43 10.62
CA LEU A 199 -14.40 15.84 9.28
C LEU A 199 -12.93 15.47 9.03
N VAL A 200 -12.05 15.79 9.98
CA VAL A 200 -10.61 15.50 9.88
C VAL A 200 -10.38 13.98 9.86
N GLY A 201 -11.02 13.24 10.77
CA GLY A 201 -10.89 11.78 10.85
C GLY A 201 -11.34 11.08 9.56
N GLY A 202 -12.45 11.50 8.97
CA GLY A 202 -12.93 10.92 7.72
C GLY A 202 -12.14 11.36 6.49
N MET A 203 -11.63 12.60 6.44
CA MET A 203 -10.72 13.03 5.37
C MET A 203 -9.41 12.22 5.42
N MET A 204 -8.88 11.99 6.62
CA MET A 204 -7.69 11.17 6.83
C MET A 204 -7.92 9.69 6.46
N GLY A 205 -9.07 9.12 6.82
CA GLY A 205 -9.38 7.71 6.53
C GLY A 205 -9.76 7.42 5.07
N GLY A 206 -10.58 8.29 4.47
CA GLY A 206 -11.16 8.09 3.13
C GLY A 206 -10.47 8.85 2.00
N GLY A 207 -9.68 9.89 2.32
CA GLY A 207 -8.99 10.73 1.34
C GLY A 207 -9.88 11.79 0.68
N SER A 208 -11.16 11.88 1.06
CA SER A 208 -12.11 12.86 0.54
C SER A 208 -12.92 13.52 1.65
N LEU A 209 -13.35 14.77 1.43
CA LEU A 209 -14.20 15.49 2.38
C LEU A 209 -15.58 14.83 2.55
N LYS A 210 -16.05 14.12 1.52
CA LYS A 210 -17.33 13.38 1.55
C LYS A 210 -17.29 12.23 2.57
N ASP A 211 -16.13 11.61 2.76
CA ASP A 211 -15.95 10.58 3.79
C ASP A 211 -15.92 11.19 5.19
N GLY A 212 -15.33 12.39 5.33
CA GLY A 212 -15.43 13.26 6.51
C GLY A 212 -16.87 13.45 6.99
N GLY A 213 -17.79 13.70 6.05
CA GLY A 213 -19.20 13.89 6.37
C GLY A 213 -19.81 12.73 7.15
N LYS A 214 -19.52 11.48 6.78
CA LYS A 214 -20.07 10.30 7.48
C LYS A 214 -19.58 10.22 8.92
N HIS A 215 -18.28 10.44 9.14
CA HIS A 215 -17.68 10.42 10.47
C HIS A 215 -18.16 11.59 11.33
N ALA A 216 -18.29 12.78 10.75
CA ALA A 216 -18.86 13.95 11.41
C ALA A 216 -20.32 13.74 11.82
N THR A 217 -21.16 13.18 10.94
CA THR A 217 -22.56 12.88 11.28
C THR A 217 -22.63 11.90 12.45
N ILE A 218 -21.86 10.80 12.42
CA ILE A 218 -21.84 9.81 13.52
C ILE A 218 -21.44 10.48 14.84
N MET A 219 -20.32 11.21 14.84
CA MET A 219 -19.80 11.92 16.02
C MET A 219 -20.79 12.94 16.56
N LEU A 220 -21.44 13.70 15.69
CA LEU A 220 -22.49 14.66 16.06
C LEU A 220 -23.71 13.97 16.68
N THR A 221 -24.19 12.86 16.10
CA THR A 221 -25.31 12.11 16.70
C THR A 221 -24.96 11.56 18.08
N VAL A 222 -23.74 11.07 18.30
CA VAL A 222 -23.28 10.60 19.61
C VAL A 222 -23.21 11.75 20.61
N THR A 223 -22.61 12.88 20.21
CA THR A 223 -22.57 14.10 21.03
C THR A 223 -23.96 14.55 21.41
N TYR A 224 -24.88 14.64 20.44
CA TYR A 224 -26.26 15.05 20.69
C TYR A 224 -27.00 14.08 21.65
N ALA A 225 -26.82 12.77 21.47
CA ALA A 225 -27.43 11.76 22.34
C ALA A 225 -26.91 11.79 23.79
N ILE A 226 -25.69 12.29 24.02
CA ILE A 226 -25.16 12.46 25.37
C ILE A 226 -25.60 13.78 25.96
N LEU A 227 -25.65 14.84 25.15
CA LEU A 227 -26.11 16.15 25.61
C LEU A 227 -27.59 16.14 26.03
N ILE A 228 -28.45 15.36 25.37
CA ILE A 228 -29.85 15.18 25.82
C ILE A 228 -29.97 14.37 27.12
N PHE A 229 -28.95 13.58 27.47
CA PHE A 229 -28.91 12.86 28.74
C PHE A 229 -28.36 13.73 29.88
N LEU A 230 -27.54 14.73 29.52
CA LEU A 230 -26.91 15.67 30.44
C LEU A 230 -27.75 16.92 30.74
N GLY A 231 -28.65 17.31 29.83
CA GLY A 231 -29.57 18.44 29.96
C GLY A 231 -30.96 18.00 30.40
#